data_AF-A0A0S3SDN8-F1
#
_entry.id   AF-A0A0S3SDN8-F1
#
_cell.length_a   1.000
_cell.length_b   1.000
_cell.length_c   1.000
_cell.angle_alpha   90.00
_cell.angle_beta   90.00
_cell.angle_gamma   90.00
#
_symmetry.space_group_name_H-M   'P 1'
#
loop_
_entity.id
_entity.type
_entity.pdbx_description
1 polymer ?
#
loop_
_entity_poly.entity_id
_entity_poly.type
_entity_poly.pdbx_seq_one_letter_code
_entity_poly.pdbx_strand_id
1 'polypeptide(L)' 'FFPSEFGNDVDRTHAVNEGHELLDKKVKLRRAIEAEGIPRTYVVANFSTGHFLPTLSELRSIKTPLDKVVILGDGNTNGT' A
#
# COMPACT_ATOMS: atom_id res chain seq x y z
N PHE A 1 16.95 -6.48 -10.10
CA PHE A 1 16.82 -5.46 -9.03
C PHE A 1 15.43 -5.52 -8.41
N PHE A 2 15.34 -5.43 -7.08
CA PHE A 2 14.07 -5.38 -6.34
C PHE A 2 13.99 -4.06 -5.57
N PRO A 3 13.30 -3.03 -6.09
CA PRO A 3 13.07 -1.80 -5.33
C PRO A 3 12.13 -2.06 -4.15
N SER A 4 12.20 -1.19 -3.14
CA SER A 4 11.32 -1.26 -1.98
C SER A 4 9.89 -0.89 -2.37
N GLU A 5 9.13 -1.87 -2.88
CA GLU A 5 7.75 -1.72 -3.37
C GLU A 5 6.76 -2.23 -2.32
N PHE A 6 6.78 -3.53 -2.02
CA PHE A 6 6.20 -4.26 -0.87
C PHE A 6 4.88 -3.73 -0.28
N GLY A 7 3.99 -3.21 -1.13
CA GLY A 7 2.71 -2.64 -0.75
C GLY A 7 1.73 -2.74 -1.92
N ASN A 8 0.90 -1.71 -2.09
CA ASN A 8 -0.02 -1.59 -3.24
C ASN A 8 0.73 -1.40 -4.56
N ASP A 9 0.13 -1.83 -5.66
CA ASP A 9 0.65 -1.54 -6.99
C ASP A 9 0.46 -0.06 -7.33
N VAL A 10 1.56 0.69 -7.39
CA VAL A 10 1.52 2.15 -7.59
C VAL A 10 1.02 2.56 -8.98
N ASP A 11 1.00 1.64 -9.95
CA ASP A 11 0.48 1.90 -11.29
C ASP A 11 -1.01 1.53 -11.45
N ARG A 12 -1.63 0.95 -10.41
CA ARG A 12 -3.03 0.46 -10.42
C ARG A 12 -3.85 0.95 -9.24
N THR A 13 -3.45 2.08 -8.65
CA THR A 13 -4.10 2.67 -7.48
C THR A 13 -4.90 3.91 -7.84
N HIS A 14 -5.96 4.17 -7.08
CA HIS A 14 -6.75 5.40 -7.14
C HIS A 14 -6.61 6.21 -5.84
N ALA A 15 -5.42 6.17 -5.23
CA ALA A 15 -5.13 6.94 -4.03
C ALA A 15 -5.34 8.44 -4.28
N VAL A 16 -5.90 9.13 -3.30
CA VAL A 16 -6.17 10.58 -3.34
C VAL A 16 -5.30 11.31 -2.33
N ASN A 17 -5.13 12.62 -2.54
CA ASN A 17 -4.45 13.54 -1.61
C ASN A 17 -3.08 13.01 -1.13
N GLU A 18 -2.89 12.90 0.18
CA GLU A 18 -1.64 12.46 0.80
C GLU A 18 -1.26 11.03 0.39
N GLY A 19 -2.25 10.18 0.08
CA GLY A 19 -2.03 8.84 -0.44
C GLY A 19 -1.36 8.84 -1.81
N HIS A 20 -1.74 9.78 -2.69
CA HIS A 20 -1.10 9.95 -3.98
C HIS A 20 0.35 10.43 -3.82
N GLU A 21 0.59 11.44 -2.98
CA GLU A 21 1.93 11.98 -2.71
C GLU A 21 2.90 10.92 -2.14
N LEU A 22 2.40 10.00 -1.31
CA LEU A 22 3.19 8.89 -0.77
C LEU A 22 3.66 7.92 -1.85
N LEU A 23 2.84 7.68 -2.88
CA LEU A 23 3.14 6.71 -3.94
C LEU A 23 3.95 7.31 -5.10
N ASP A 24 3.87 8.63 -5.30
CA ASP A 24 4.57 9.34 -6.37
C ASP A 24 6.08 9.06 -6.43
N LYS A 25 6.73 8.93 -5.27
CA LYS A 25 8.17 8.62 -5.21
C LYS A 25 8.48 7.24 -5.80
N LYS A 26 7.61 6.26 -5.57
CA LYS A 26 7.74 4.90 -6.12
C LYS A 26 7.45 4.88 -7.61
N VAL A 27 6.43 5.62 -8.07
CA VAL A 27 6.14 5.79 -9.52
C VAL A 27 7.38 6.35 -10.24
N LYS A 28 7.94 7.46 -9.74
CA LYS A 28 9.15 8.08 -10.32
C LYS A 28 10.33 7.11 -10.32
N LEU A 29 10.51 6.34 -9.24
CA LEU A 29 11.54 5.32 -9.16
C LEU A 29 11.33 4.21 -10.21
N ARG A 30 10.10 3.71 -10.42
CA ARG A 30 9.81 2.72 -11.46
C ARG A 30 10.23 3.23 -12.84
N ARG A 31 9.81 4.44 -13.20
CA ARG A 31 10.14 5.07 -14.50
C ARG A 31 11.64 5.28 -14.69
N ALA A 32 12.37 5.63 -13.63
CA ALA A 32 13.83 5.74 -13.67
C ALA A 32 14.51 4.38 -13.92
N ILE A 33 14.12 3.33 -13.18
CA ILE A 33 14.65 1.97 -13.39
C ILE A 33 14.35 1.47 -14.81
N GLU A 34 13.16 1.83 -15.33
CA GLU A 34 12.73 1.53 -16.69
C GLU A 34 13.57 2.19 -17.77
N ALA A 35 13.76 3.50 -17.67
CA ALA A 35 14.56 4.29 -18.62
C ALA A 35 16.02 3.80 -18.69
N GLU A 36 16.59 3.37 -17.56
CA GLU A 36 17.94 2.82 -17.48
C GLU A 36 18.05 1.35 -17.97
N GLY A 37 16.93 0.73 -18.38
CA GLY A 37 16.94 -0.64 -18.89
C GLY A 37 17.31 -1.71 -17.84
N ILE A 38 17.27 -1.38 -16.54
CA ILE A 38 17.68 -2.28 -15.46
C ILE A 38 16.69 -3.45 -15.34
N PRO A 39 17.11 -4.73 -15.41
CA PRO A 39 16.23 -5.86 -15.15
C PRO A 39 15.66 -5.83 -13.73
N ARG A 40 14.34 -5.85 -13.60
CA ARG A 40 13.64 -5.57 -12.34
C ARG A 40 12.42 -6.46 -12.12
N THR A 41 12.05 -6.56 -10.84
CA THR A 41 10.77 -7.12 -10.42
C THR A 41 10.17 -6.19 -9.37
N TYR A 42 8.95 -5.71 -9.62
CA TYR A 42 8.17 -4.96 -8.64
C TYR A 42 7.31 -5.95 -7.86
N VAL A 43 7.57 -6.08 -6.55
CA VAL A 43 6.83 -7.00 -5.68
C VAL A 43 5.69 -6.23 -5.03
N VAL A 44 4.47 -6.51 -5.48
CA VAL A 44 3.22 -6.01 -4.92
C VAL A 44 2.78 -6.99 -3.82
N ALA A 45 3.02 -6.61 -2.56
CA ALA A 45 2.77 -7.47 -1.40
C ALA A 45 1.48 -7.11 -0.64
N ASN A 46 0.73 -6.11 -1.15
CA ASN A 46 -0.53 -5.64 -0.57
C ASN A 46 -0.38 -5.22 0.90
N PHE A 47 -1.25 -5.72 1.77
CA PHE A 47 -1.34 -5.33 3.17
C PHE A 47 -0.61 -6.32 4.06
N SER A 48 0.45 -5.85 4.73
CA SER A 48 1.22 -6.67 5.67
C SER A 48 0.35 -7.12 6.85
N THR A 49 0.27 -8.44 7.06
CA THR A 49 -0.43 -9.04 8.19
C THR A 49 0.08 -8.52 9.53
N GLY A 50 1.37 -8.22 9.68
CA GLY A 50 1.92 -7.69 10.93
C GLY A 50 1.47 -6.27 11.28
N HIS A 51 0.88 -5.54 10.32
CA HIS A 51 0.47 -4.14 10.49
C HIS A 51 -1.05 -3.97 10.46
N PHE A 52 -1.71 -4.47 9.40
CA PHE A 52 -3.12 -4.18 9.15
C PHE A 52 -4.07 -5.10 9.94
N LEU A 53 -3.73 -6.39 10.09
CA LEU A 53 -4.61 -7.35 10.74
C LEU A 53 -4.71 -7.14 12.28
N PRO A 54 -3.61 -6.91 13.03
CA PRO A 54 -3.70 -6.66 14.46
C PRO A 54 -4.48 -5.41 14.80
N THR A 55 -4.51 -4.41 13.92
CA THR A 55 -5.12 -3.10 14.17
C THR A 55 -6.51 -2.97 13.56
N LEU A 56 -6.95 -3.95 12.76
CA LEU A 56 -8.13 -3.86 11.89
C LEU A 56 -8.12 -2.61 11.02
N SER A 57 -6.93 -2.16 10.60
CA SER A 57 -6.70 -0.90 9.87
C SER A 57 -7.17 0.37 10.60
N GLU A 58 -7.38 0.31 11.92
CA GLU A 58 -7.76 1.47 12.70
C GLU A 58 -6.57 2.41 12.88
N LEU A 59 -6.78 3.68 12.50
CA LEU A 59 -5.75 4.71 12.57
C LEU A 59 -5.36 4.94 14.04
N ARG A 60 -4.06 4.74 14.35
CA ARG A 60 -3.43 4.92 15.68
C ARG A 60 -3.58 3.75 16.67
N SER A 61 -4.21 2.64 16.29
CA SER A 61 -4.16 1.44 17.12
C SER A 61 -2.88 0.64 16.88
N ILE A 62 -2.37 0.00 17.92
CA ILE A 62 -1.26 -0.99 17.85
C ILE A 62 -1.72 -2.39 18.29
N LYS A 63 -3.00 -2.53 18.64
CA LYS A 63 -3.63 -3.77 19.12
C LYS A 63 -5.03 -3.90 18.54
N THR A 64 -5.61 -5.09 18.64
CA THR A 64 -6.97 -5.32 18.16
C THR A 64 -7.95 -4.51 19.01
N PRO A 65 -8.82 -3.71 18.39
CA PRO A 65 -9.90 -3.01 19.09
C PRO A 65 -10.85 -4.03 19.72
N LEU A 66 -11.21 -3.85 20.99
CA LEU A 66 -12.07 -4.79 21.73
C LEU A 66 -13.53 -4.32 21.83
N ASP A 67 -13.77 -3.01 21.74
CA ASP A 67 -15.08 -2.43 22.03
C ASP A 67 -15.81 -1.95 20.78
N LYS A 68 -15.10 -1.24 19.89
CA LYS A 68 -15.64 -0.61 18.69
C LYS A 68 -14.62 -0.68 17.57
N VAL A 69 -15.13 -0.76 16.33
CA VAL A 69 -14.32 -0.71 15.11
C VAL A 69 -14.94 0.31 14.16
N VAL A 70 -14.11 1.07 13.46
CA VAL A 70 -14.55 1.98 12.39
C VAL A 70 -14.37 1.26 11.05
N ILE A 71 -15.47 1.10 10.32
CA ILE A 71 -15.45 0.55 8.96
C ILE A 71 -15.44 1.73 7.99
N LEU A 72 -14.40 1.82 7.16
CA LEU A 72 -14.33 2.82 6.09
C LEU A 72 -15.18 2.35 4.90
N GLY A 73 -16.13 3.19 4.46
CA GLY A 73 -17.07 2.82 3.41
C GLY A 73 -18.12 1.81 3.88
N ASP A 74 -18.48 0.85 3.02
CA ASP A 74 -19.48 -0.19 3.32
C ASP A 74 -18.87 -1.51 3.83
N GLY A 75 -17.54 -1.63 3.81
CA GLY A 75 -16.81 -2.83 4.26
C GLY A 75 -16.78 -4.01 3.29
N ASN A 76 -17.26 -3.85 2.04
CA ASN A 76 -17.31 -4.94 1.05
C ASN A 76 -16.16 -4.92 0.03
N THR A 77 -15.17 -4.05 0.22
CA THR A 77 -14.01 -3.92 -0.66
C THR A 77 -13.00 -5.04 -0.41
N ASN A 78 -12.59 -5.74 -1.48
CA ASN A 78 -11.52 -6.72 -1.44
C ASN A 78 -10.20 -6.12 -1.96
N GLY A 79 -9.08 -6.77 -1.64
CA GLY A 79 -7.78 -6.43 -2.23
C GLY A 79 -7.80 -6.64 -3.75
N THR A 80 -7.47 -5.58 -4.49
CA THR A 80 -7.35 -5.57 -5.96
C THR A 80 -5.97 -6.04 -6.42
#